data_AF-A0A7S3VIF9-F1
#
_entry.id   AF-A0A7S3VIF9-F1
#
_cell.length_a   1.000
_cell.length_b   1.000
_cell.length_c   1.000
_cell.angle_alpha   90.00
_cell.angle_beta   90.00
_cell.angle_gamma   90.00
#
_symmetry.space_group_name_H-M   'P 1'
#
loop_
_entity.id
_entity.type
_entity.pdbx_description
1 polymer ?
#
loop_
_entity_poly.entity_id
_entity_poly.type
_entity_poly.pdbx_seq_one_letter_code
_entity_poly.pdbx_strand_id
1 'polypeptide(L)'
;AVPRLNPTRLVYFYFCAPGFNSCIIAVPRLNPISVMEEVLPLLQPSTPFVIYSQWVQPLAECLHHLLSTHQAVLLQLQESWMRPYQVLPSRTHPVMTTSGTGGFILSGTKVLPGEAGGIGGQQQRQPGTQQGNGGNSGKQGG
;
A
#
# COMPACT_ATOMS: atom_id res chain seq x y z
N ALA A 1 5.06 32.93 -21.76
CA ALA A 1 3.86 32.07 -21.79
C ALA A 1 3.79 31.32 -20.48
N VAL A 2 2.86 31.71 -19.60
CA VAL A 2 2.69 31.09 -18.27
C VAL A 2 1.90 29.80 -18.44
N PRO A 3 2.43 28.62 -18.04
CA PRO A 3 1.64 27.40 -18.06
C PRO A 3 0.51 27.53 -17.05
N ARG A 4 -0.72 27.18 -17.43
CA ARG A 4 -1.87 27.10 -16.51
C ARG A 4 -1.56 26.08 -15.41
N LEU A 5 -1.11 26.57 -14.25
CA LEU A 5 -0.84 25.78 -13.06
C LEU A 5 -2.18 25.40 -12.41
N ASN A 6 -2.47 24.10 -12.32
CA ASN A 6 -3.64 23.59 -11.62
C ASN A 6 -3.60 23.97 -10.12
N PRO A 7 -4.72 24.41 -9.52
CA PRO A 7 -4.79 24.84 -8.13
C PRO A 7 -4.43 23.73 -7.13
N THR A 8 -4.56 22.46 -7.51
CA THR A 8 -4.17 21.30 -6.69
C THR A 8 -2.66 21.19 -6.47
N ARG A 9 -1.83 21.75 -7.35
CA ARG A 9 -0.36 21.71 -7.21
C ARG A 9 0.18 22.80 -6.28
N LEU A 10 -0.62 23.85 -6.03
CA LEU A 10 -0.23 25.00 -5.21
C LEU A 10 -0.37 24.70 -3.70
N VAL A 11 -1.34 23.84 -3.33
CA VAL A 11 -1.49 23.37 -1.94
C VAL A 11 -0.31 22.49 -1.50
N TYR A 12 0.24 21.67 -2.41
CA TYR A 12 1.42 20.84 -2.13
C TYR A 12 2.67 21.65 -1.80
N PHE A 13 2.79 22.90 -2.28
CA PHE A 13 3.96 23.74 -2.08
C PHE A 13 3.96 24.52 -0.76
N TYR A 14 2.81 24.66 -0.09
CA TYR A 14 2.71 25.42 1.16
C TYR A 14 3.12 24.63 2.42
N PHE A 15 3.44 23.34 2.29
CA PHE A 15 3.99 22.51 3.38
C PHE A 15 5.52 22.44 3.28
N CYS A 16 6.18 23.60 3.30
CA CYS A 16 7.64 23.74 3.34
C CYS A 16 8.18 23.59 4.78
N ALA A 17 7.86 22.46 5.42
CA ALA A 17 8.43 21.98 6.68
C ALA A 17 8.52 20.45 6.55
N PRO A 18 9.48 19.76 7.21
CA PRO A 18 9.62 18.32 7.06
C PRO A 18 8.28 17.66 7.41
N GLY A 19 7.63 17.01 6.43
CA GLY A 19 6.38 16.29 6.66
C GLY A 19 6.55 15.27 7.79
N PHE A 20 5.45 14.82 8.39
CA PHE A 20 5.57 14.01 9.61
C PHE A 20 6.21 12.64 9.33
N ASN A 21 7.10 12.21 10.22
CA ASN A 21 7.84 10.95 10.17
C ASN A 21 7.06 9.73 10.70
N SER A 22 5.94 9.95 11.39
CA SER A 22 5.09 8.90 11.94
C SER A 22 3.67 9.40 12.11
N CYS A 23 2.69 8.51 11.96
CA CYS A 23 1.28 8.84 12.15
C CYS A 23 0.55 7.79 12.99
N ILE A 24 -0.24 8.25 13.97
CA ILE A 24 -1.12 7.39 14.76
C ILE A 24 -2.52 7.99 14.70
N ILE A 25 -3.49 7.18 14.25
CA ILE A 25 -4.89 7.58 14.13
C ILE A 25 -5.71 6.70 15.07
N ALA A 26 -6.31 7.29 16.09
CA ALA A 26 -7.19 6.60 17.03
C ALA A 26 -8.52 7.36 17.13
N VAL A 27 -9.39 7.16 16.12
CA VAL A 27 -10.67 7.86 16.05
C VAL A 27 -11.80 6.83 15.84
N PRO A 28 -12.37 6.27 16.92
CA PRO A 28 -13.33 5.17 16.82
C PRO A 28 -14.68 5.58 16.23
N ARG A 29 -15.00 6.88 16.18
CA ARG A 29 -16.31 7.40 15.74
C ARG A 29 -16.29 7.95 14.31
N LEU A 30 -15.15 7.91 13.63
CA LEU A 30 -14.97 8.49 12.29
C LEU A 30 -14.56 7.39 11.30
N ASN A 31 -14.91 7.57 10.03
CA ASN A 31 -14.45 6.66 9.00
C ASN A 31 -12.93 6.81 8.79
N PRO A 32 -12.13 5.72 8.92
CA PRO A 32 -10.67 5.81 8.82
C PRO A 32 -10.18 6.20 7.42
N ILE A 33 -10.96 5.95 6.36
CA ILE A 33 -10.60 6.27 4.98
C ILE A 33 -10.53 7.77 4.79
N SER A 34 -11.58 8.50 5.20
CA SER A 34 -11.64 9.96 5.05
C SER A 34 -10.49 10.66 5.79
N VAL A 35 -10.19 10.21 7.01
CA VAL A 35 -9.05 10.74 7.78
C VAL A 35 -7.73 10.45 7.08
N MET A 36 -7.58 9.25 6.51
CA MET A 36 -6.36 8.85 5.83
C MET A 36 -6.10 9.72 4.59
N GLU A 37 -7.12 10.08 3.83
CA GLU A 37 -6.98 10.96 2.66
C GLU A 37 -6.49 12.37 3.03
N GLU A 38 -6.93 12.91 4.16
CA GLU A 38 -6.49 14.22 4.64
C GLU A 38 -5.08 14.18 5.27
N VAL A 39 -4.74 13.10 5.96
CA VAL A 39 -3.46 12.96 6.66
C VAL A 39 -2.34 12.53 5.74
N LEU A 40 -2.63 11.71 4.72
CA LEU A 40 -1.65 11.24 3.74
C LEU A 40 -0.78 12.36 3.14
N PRO A 41 -1.30 13.49 2.63
CA PRO A 41 -0.46 14.56 2.07
C PRO A 41 0.47 15.21 3.08
N LEU A 42 0.18 15.13 4.39
CA LEU A 42 1.00 15.71 5.46
C LEU A 42 2.20 14.83 5.85
N LEU A 43 2.17 13.53 5.51
CA LEU A 43 3.23 12.59 5.88
C LEU A 43 4.41 12.62 4.89
N GLN A 44 5.62 12.38 5.38
CA GLN A 44 6.76 12.11 4.51
C GLN A 44 6.63 10.77 3.77
N PRO A 45 7.27 10.60 2.61
CA PRO A 45 7.37 9.30 1.97
C PRO A 45 8.14 8.33 2.87
N SER A 46 7.80 7.04 2.81
CA SER A 46 8.39 5.99 3.67
C SER A 46 8.07 6.14 5.17
N THR A 47 7.06 6.95 5.53
CA THR A 47 6.61 7.10 6.92
C THR A 47 5.73 5.93 7.35
N PRO A 48 6.02 5.28 8.50
CA PRO A 48 5.10 4.31 9.11
C PRO A 48 3.87 5.01 9.68
N PHE A 49 2.71 4.36 9.53
CA PHE A 49 1.46 4.81 10.13
C PHE A 49 0.70 3.65 10.77
N VAL A 50 -0.11 3.99 11.77
CA VAL A 50 -0.91 3.05 12.54
C VAL A 50 -2.32 3.61 12.74
N ILE A 51 -3.33 2.81 12.48
CA ILE A 51 -4.74 3.15 12.62
C ILE A 51 -5.38 2.17 13.60
N TYR A 52 -6.00 2.70 14.64
CA TYR A 52 -6.75 1.93 15.63
C TYR A 52 -8.26 2.09 15.41
N SER A 53 -9.00 0.99 15.53
CA SER A 53 -10.46 0.97 15.59
C SER A 53 -10.97 -0.13 16.51
N GLN A 54 -12.15 0.09 17.11
CA GLN A 54 -12.81 -0.92 17.93
C GLN A 54 -13.43 -2.06 17.11
N TRP A 55 -13.66 -1.82 15.81
CA TRP A 55 -14.29 -2.79 14.91
C TRP A 55 -13.36 -3.12 13.74
N VAL A 56 -13.37 -4.38 13.31
CA VAL A 56 -12.52 -4.88 12.22
C VAL A 56 -12.99 -4.39 10.84
N GLN A 57 -14.30 -4.24 10.65
CA GLN A 57 -14.93 -3.85 9.38
C GLN A 57 -14.35 -2.55 8.79
N PRO A 58 -14.31 -1.41 9.53
CA PRO A 58 -13.76 -0.16 8.99
C PRO A 58 -12.26 -0.25 8.66
N LEU A 59 -11.49 -1.06 9.39
CA LEU A 59 -10.06 -1.26 9.09
C LEU A 59 -9.86 -2.15 7.87
N ALA A 60 -10.70 -3.17 7.67
CA ALA A 60 -10.67 -4.01 6.48
C ALA A 60 -11.02 -3.21 5.21
N GLU A 61 -12.02 -2.33 5.30
CA GLU A 61 -12.38 -1.40 4.23
C GLU A 61 -11.21 -0.44 3.91
N CYS A 62 -10.60 0.14 4.94
CA CYS A 62 -9.42 1.01 4.80
C CYS A 62 -8.22 0.29 4.18
N LEU A 63 -7.95 -0.96 4.59
CA LEU A 63 -6.89 -1.78 4.02
C LEU A 63 -7.15 -2.02 2.52
N HIS A 64 -8.38 -2.38 2.14
CA HIS A 64 -8.73 -2.58 0.74
C HIS A 64 -8.58 -1.29 -0.08
N HIS A 65 -9.00 -0.16 0.48
CA HIS A 65 -8.83 1.16 -0.14
C HIS A 65 -7.35 1.52 -0.36
N LEU A 66 -6.50 1.30 0.64
CA LEU A 66 -5.07 1.58 0.52
C LEU A 66 -4.34 0.66 -0.47
N LEU A 67 -4.82 -0.58 -0.63
CA LEU A 67 -4.32 -1.49 -1.64
C LEU A 67 -4.74 -1.06 -3.05
N SER A 68 -5.97 -0.57 -3.25
CA SER A 68 -6.46 -0.15 -4.57
C SER A 68 -5.85 1.18 -5.03
N THR A 69 -5.58 2.11 -4.11
CA THR A 69 -4.93 3.40 -4.42
C THR A 69 -3.41 3.31 -4.51
N HIS A 70 -2.80 2.19 -4.11
CA HIS A 70 -1.35 1.98 -4.06
C HIS A 70 -0.58 3.07 -3.27
N GLN A 71 -1.20 3.64 -2.23
CA GLN A 71 -0.61 4.72 -1.41
C GLN A 71 0.19 4.19 -0.21
N ALA A 72 0.07 2.91 0.11
CA ALA A 72 0.78 2.28 1.22
C ALA A 72 1.23 0.85 0.87
N VAL A 73 2.28 0.40 1.55
CA VAL A 73 2.83 -0.96 1.47
C VAL A 73 2.95 -1.57 2.86
N LEU A 74 3.19 -2.89 2.90
CA LEU A 74 3.36 -3.64 4.15
C LEU A 74 2.17 -3.46 5.11
N LEU A 75 0.95 -3.44 4.54
CA LEU A 75 -0.28 -3.30 5.30
C LEU A 75 -0.52 -4.57 6.13
N GLN A 76 -0.70 -4.40 7.43
CA GLN A 76 -0.91 -5.49 8.37
C GLN A 76 -2.05 -5.15 9.32
N LEU A 77 -3.11 -5.97 9.29
CA LEU A 77 -4.25 -5.90 10.19
C LEU A 77 -4.06 -6.92 11.32
N GLN A 78 -4.07 -6.46 12.57
CA GLN A 78 -3.84 -7.28 13.75
C GLN A 78 -4.88 -7.00 14.82
N GLU A 79 -5.13 -8.03 15.65
CA GLU A 79 -5.94 -7.93 16.86
C GLU A 79 -5.07 -8.12 18.09
N SER A 80 -5.31 -7.34 19.14
CA SER A 80 -4.62 -7.48 20.42
C SER A 80 -5.47 -8.24 21.44
N TRP A 81 -4.93 -9.36 21.93
CA TRP A 81 -5.55 -10.19 22.97
C TRP A 81 -4.74 -10.06 24.26
N MET A 82 -5.41 -9.72 25.36
CA MET A 82 -4.78 -9.63 26.68
C MET A 82 -5.65 -10.36 27.70
N ARG A 83 -5.03 -11.24 28.49
CA ARG A 83 -5.71 -11.94 29.59
C ARG A 83 -4.91 -11.81 30.88
N PRO A 84 -5.39 -11.06 31.88
CA PRO A 84 -4.69 -10.93 33.14
C PRO A 84 -4.74 -12.25 33.92
N TYR A 85 -3.66 -12.54 34.65
CA TYR A 85 -3.53 -13.70 35.53
C TYR A 85 -3.51 -13.26 36.99
N GLN A 86 -4.24 -13.98 37.84
CA GLN A 86 -4.14 -13.84 39.29
C GLN A 86 -3.02 -14.75 39.78
N VAL A 87 -2.04 -14.17 40.49
CA VAL A 87 -0.91 -14.89 41.09
C VAL A 87 -0.97 -14.74 42.61
N LEU A 88 -1.59 -15.72 43.25
CA LEU A 88 -1.55 -15.93 44.70
C LEU A 88 -1.03 -17.36 44.96
N PRO A 89 -0.36 -17.61 46.09
CA PRO A 89 0.08 -18.96 46.44
C PRO A 89 -1.06 -19.97 46.32
N SER A 90 -0.87 -21.04 45.54
CA SER A 90 -1.86 -22.10 45.28
C SER A 90 -3.19 -21.68 44.63
N ARG A 91 -3.27 -20.47 44.05
CA ARG A 91 -4.46 -19.93 43.37
C ARG A 91 -4.09 -19.21 42.05
N THR A 92 -3.15 -19.76 41.29
CA THR A 92 -2.78 -19.24 39.97
C THR A 92 -3.83 -19.60 38.92
N HIS A 93 -4.56 -18.61 38.41
CA HIS A 93 -5.55 -18.80 37.35
C HIS A 93 -5.73 -17.51 36.52
N PRO A 94 -6.14 -17.62 35.25
CA PRO A 94 -6.58 -16.45 34.48
C PRO A 94 -7.80 -15.82 35.15
N VAL A 95 -7.92 -14.49 35.08
CA VAL A 95 -9.16 -13.82 35.48
C VAL A 95 -10.27 -14.27 34.53
N MET A 96 -11.35 -14.83 35.10
CA MET A 96 -12.40 -15.50 34.32
C MET A 96 -13.33 -14.53 33.61
N THR A 97 -13.53 -13.33 34.17
CA THR A 97 -14.29 -12.23 33.56
C THR A 97 -13.33 -11.25 32.88
N THR A 98 -13.25 -11.28 31.55
CA THR A 98 -12.40 -10.34 30.81
C THR A 98 -13.01 -9.98 29.46
N SER A 99 -12.67 -8.80 28.95
CA SER A 99 -12.99 -8.36 27.60
C SER A 99 -12.20 -9.21 26.61
N GLY A 100 -12.87 -9.81 25.61
CA GLY A 100 -12.22 -10.73 24.66
C GLY A 100 -11.28 -10.05 23.66
N THR A 101 -11.45 -8.75 23.40
CA THR A 101 -10.67 -8.01 22.39
C THR A 101 -10.30 -6.62 22.92
N GLY A 102 -9.07 -6.21 22.64
CA GLY A 102 -8.57 -4.85 22.88
C GLY A 102 -8.80 -3.91 21.68
N GLY A 103 -9.49 -4.37 20.64
CA GLY A 103 -9.63 -3.68 19.37
C GLY A 103 -8.60 -4.14 18.34
N PHE A 104 -8.65 -3.46 17.19
CA PHE A 104 -7.91 -3.84 15.99
C PHE A 104 -6.98 -2.71 15.56
N ILE A 105 -5.85 -3.09 14.98
CA ILE A 105 -4.80 -2.18 14.54
C ILE A 105 -4.46 -2.50 13.08
N LEU A 106 -4.52 -1.49 12.21
CA LEU A 106 -3.95 -1.52 10.87
C LEU A 106 -2.64 -0.74 10.88
N SER A 107 -1.55 -1.38 10.49
CA SER A 107 -0.24 -0.73 10.32
C SER A 107 0.20 -0.80 8.88
N GLY A 108 1.03 0.16 8.46
CA GLY A 108 1.58 0.19 7.10
C GLY A 108 2.64 1.27 6.94
N THR A 109 3.25 1.32 5.76
CA THR A 109 4.23 2.35 5.40
C THR A 109 3.73 3.13 4.18
N LYS A 110 3.70 4.46 4.28
CA LYS A 110 3.31 5.34 3.17
C LYS A 110 4.32 5.23 2.02
N VAL A 111 3.81 5.10 0.80
CA VAL A 111 4.62 5.19 -0.42
C VAL A 111 4.15 6.35 -1.29
N LEU A 112 5.05 6.87 -2.11
CA LEU A 112 4.64 7.75 -3.19
C LEU A 112 4.08 6.88 -4.31
N PRO A 113 2.97 7.30 -4.95
CA PRO A 113 2.56 6.67 -6.20
C PRO A 113 3.72 6.82 -7.18
N GLY A 114 4.29 5.69 -7.59
CA GLY A 114 5.34 5.69 -8.60
C GLY A 114 4.77 6.24 -9.90
N GLU A 115 5.51 7.15 -10.56
CA GLU A 115 5.26 7.36 -11.98
C GLU A 115 5.39 5.99 -12.64
N ALA A 116 4.32 5.51 -13.28
CA ALA A 116 4.35 4.30 -14.08
C ALA A 116 5.26 4.50 -15.30
N GLY A 117 6.56 4.62 -15.08
CA GLY A 117 7.58 4.50 -16.09
C GLY A 117 7.54 3.07 -16.57
N GLY A 118 6.91 2.85 -17.72
CA GLY A 118 6.78 1.54 -18.32
C GLY A 118 8.13 0.86 -18.45
N ILE A 119 8.34 -0.20 -17.68
CA ILE A 119 9.32 -1.22 -18.02
C ILE A 119 8.71 -2.05 -19.17
N GLY A 120 8.62 -1.42 -20.34
CA GLY A 120 8.33 -2.09 -21.59
C GLY A 120 9.56 -2.89 -22.00
N GLY A 121 9.59 -4.16 -21.63
CA GLY A 121 10.51 -5.13 -22.24
C GLY A 121 10.14 -5.32 -23.71
N GLN A 122 10.84 -4.64 -24.61
CA GLN A 122 10.84 -4.97 -26.04
C GLN A 122 11.63 -6.26 -26.26
N GLN A 123 10.97 -7.29 -26.78
CA GLN A 123 11.59 -8.18 -27.76
C GLN A 123 10.51 -8.82 -28.65
N GLN A 124 10.04 -8.09 -29.65
CA GLN A 124 9.46 -8.72 -30.84
C GLN A 124 10.57 -9.53 -31.52
N ARG A 125 10.44 -10.86 -31.52
CA ARG A 125 11.24 -11.73 -32.38
C ARG A 125 10.79 -11.54 -33.83
N GLN A 126 11.67 -11.00 -34.67
CA GLN A 126 11.47 -10.94 -36.11
C GLN A 126 11.53 -12.37 -36.71
N PRO A 127 10.70 -12.71 -37.71
CA PRO A 127 10.82 -13.95 -38.46
C PRO A 127 12.03 -13.87 -39.41
N GLY A 128 12.93 -14.85 -39.31
CA GLY A 128 14.14 -14.93 -40.14
C GLY A 128 13.83 -15.23 -41.61
N THR A 129 14.31 -14.38 -42.49
CA THR A 129 14.39 -14.60 -43.94
C THR A 129 15.52 -15.61 -44.23
N GLN A 130 15.17 -16.86 -44.57
CA GLN A 130 16.12 -17.81 -45.15
C GLN A 130 16.21 -17.59 -46.65
N GLN A 131 17.30 -16.95 -47.07
CA GLN A 131 17.71 -16.79 -48.46
C GLN A 131 18.54 -18.03 -48.84
N GLY A 132 17.90 -19.01 -49.48
CA GLY A 132 18.57 -20.18 -50.06
C GLY A 132 18.97 -19.89 -51.51
N ASN A 133 20.25 -19.59 -51.72
CA ASN A 133 20.87 -19.52 -53.05
C ASN A 133 21.45 -20.90 -53.38
N GLY A 134 21.05 -21.48 -54.51
CA GLY A 134 21.51 -22.80 -54.94
C GLY A 134 21.02 -23.13 -56.35
N GLY A 135 21.64 -22.51 -57.35
CA GLY A 135 21.48 -22.92 -58.74
C GLY A 135 22.10 -24.29 -58.97
N ASN A 136 21.43 -25.13 -59.76
CA ASN A 136 22.14 -25.98 -60.71
C ASN A 136 21.27 -26.29 -61.93
N SER A 137 21.88 -26.04 -63.09
CA SER A 137 21.38 -26.25 -64.43
C SER A 137 21.41 -27.74 -64.79
N GLY A 138 20.27 -28.27 -65.26
CA GLY A 138 20.12 -29.64 -65.73
C GLY A 138 19.51 -29.68 -67.14
N LYS A 139 20.40 -29.80 -68.14
CA LYS A 139 20.31 -30.53 -69.42
C LYS A 139 18.93 -31.13 -69.80
N GLN A 140 18.33 -30.69 -70.92
CA GLN A 140 18.36 -31.33 -72.25
C GLN A 140 17.68 -32.70 -72.36
N GLY A 141 16.64 -32.75 -73.22
CA GLY A 141 16.41 -33.83 -74.18
C GLY A 141 15.17 -34.72 -73.95
N GLY A 142 14.31 -34.84 -74.98
CA GLY A 142 13.30 -35.88 -75.12
C GLY A 142 11.96 -35.40 -75.60
#